data_AF-A0A2G9LX72-F1
#
_entry.id   AF-A0A2G9LX72-F1
#
_cell.length_a   1.000
_cell.length_b   1.000
_cell.length_c   1.000
_cell.angle_alpha   90.00
_cell.angle_beta   90.00
_cell.angle_gamma   90.00
#
_symmetry.space_group_name_H-M   'P 1'
#
loop_
_entity.id
_entity.type
_entity.pdbx_description
1 polymer ?
#
loop_
_entity_poly.entity_id
_entity_poly.type
_entity_poly.pdbx_seq_one_letter_code
_entity_poly.pdbx_strand_id
1 'polypeptide(L)'
;ELDKILQANPYSIKLHINTIKLSTWWDDLMKGDPVVLNIIRSGFPVLDYAGFIEPLKFLLLKGKIKGTPESIYQCIQRAPGHLARSKAAELTAIDGVYWSMVDAAHGALIAAGYFPPSPEHVMVDLKEAFVDRGILKMKYVEWYKNMYHLHKKIDHREISDLKGAEIDLWQERAEEFLKEMISIIEKIVNSKKR
;
A
#
# COMPACT_ATOMS: atom_id res chain seq x y z
N GLU A 1 7.89 37.53 -44.14
CA GLU A 1 9.16 37.69 -43.39
C GLU A 1 10.03 36.42 -43.45
N LEU A 2 9.54 35.24 -43.05
CA LEU A 2 10.34 33.99 -43.12
C LEU A 2 10.88 33.69 -44.53
N ASP A 3 10.05 33.78 -45.57
CA ASP A 3 10.49 33.53 -46.96
C ASP A 3 11.59 34.49 -47.43
N LYS A 4 11.56 35.74 -46.97
CA LYS A 4 12.60 36.73 -47.30
C LYS A 4 13.93 36.35 -46.64
N ILE A 5 13.88 35.86 -45.39
CA ILE A 5 15.06 35.36 -44.66
C ILE A 5 15.63 34.11 -45.35
N LEU A 6 14.76 33.21 -45.83
CA LEU A 6 15.19 32.00 -46.53
C LEU A 6 15.85 32.30 -47.88
N GLN A 7 15.34 33.29 -48.63
CA GLN A 7 15.95 33.73 -49.88
C GLN A 7 17.32 34.40 -49.67
N ALA A 8 17.52 35.05 -48.53
CA ALA A 8 18.79 35.68 -48.16
C ALA A 8 19.81 34.72 -47.51
N ASN A 9 19.46 33.44 -47.35
CA ASN A 9 20.32 32.46 -46.68
C ASN A 9 21.58 32.13 -47.52
N PRO A 10 22.80 32.42 -47.02
CA PRO A 10 24.03 32.18 -47.77
C PRO A 10 24.49 30.71 -47.76
N TYR A 11 23.84 29.83 -46.98
CA TYR A 11 24.25 28.43 -46.81
C TYR A 11 23.60 27.49 -47.84
N SER A 12 24.36 26.49 -48.30
CA SER A 12 23.97 25.58 -49.39
C SER A 12 23.04 24.42 -48.97
N ILE A 13 22.91 24.16 -47.67
CA ILE A 13 22.05 23.07 -47.16
C ILE A 13 20.59 23.53 -47.21
N LYS A 14 19.77 22.82 -47.99
CA LYS A 14 18.33 23.06 -48.06
C LYS A 14 17.67 22.54 -46.78
N LEU A 15 17.15 23.45 -45.96
CA LEU A 15 16.32 23.12 -44.80
C LEU A 15 14.84 23.11 -45.23
N HIS A 16 14.13 22.02 -44.93
CA HIS A 16 12.67 22.00 -45.04
C HIS A 16 12.08 22.57 -43.76
N ILE A 17 11.54 23.79 -43.82
CA ILE A 17 11.03 24.50 -42.65
C ILE A 17 9.51 24.35 -42.56
N ASN A 18 9.05 23.86 -41.41
CA ASN A 18 7.64 23.86 -41.03
C ASN A 18 7.42 24.88 -39.91
N THR A 19 6.32 25.62 -39.98
CA THR A 19 5.93 26.57 -38.93
C THR A 19 4.60 26.15 -38.32
N ILE A 20 4.46 26.31 -37.01
CA ILE A 20 3.23 26.06 -36.28
C ILE A 20 2.94 27.24 -35.35
N LYS A 21 1.68 27.65 -35.26
CA LYS A 21 1.26 28.66 -34.27
C LYS A 21 1.33 28.03 -32.89
N LEU A 22 1.83 28.77 -31.90
CA LEU A 22 1.96 28.26 -30.53
C LEU A 22 0.61 27.80 -29.95
N SER A 23 -0.49 28.48 -30.26
CA SER A 23 -1.83 28.06 -29.86
C SER A 23 -2.21 26.69 -30.44
N THR A 24 -1.93 26.48 -31.73
CA THR A 24 -2.18 25.21 -32.42
C THR A 24 -1.30 24.10 -31.86
N TRP A 25 -0.03 24.38 -31.58
CA TRP A 25 0.88 23.43 -30.92
C TRP A 25 0.33 22.93 -29.59
N TRP A 26 -0.19 23.84 -28.75
CA TRP A 26 -0.79 23.45 -27.47
C TRP A 26 -2.07 22.65 -27.64
N ASP A 27 -2.97 23.05 -28.54
CA ASP A 27 -4.19 22.30 -28.82
C ASP A 27 -3.90 20.89 -29.30
N ASP A 28 -2.93 20.75 -30.21
CA ASP A 28 -2.52 19.48 -30.79
C ASP A 28 -1.79 18.60 -29.75
N LEU A 29 -0.95 19.19 -28.90
CA LEU A 29 -0.34 18.49 -27.77
C LEU A 29 -1.41 17.95 -26.80
N MET A 30 -2.39 18.78 -26.46
CA MET A 30 -3.48 18.41 -25.54
C MET A 30 -4.37 17.31 -26.12
N LYS A 31 -4.52 17.26 -27.45
CA LYS A 31 -5.22 16.20 -28.18
C LYS A 31 -4.36 14.94 -28.38
N GLY A 32 -3.06 15.01 -28.12
CA GLY A 32 -2.13 13.91 -28.34
C GLY A 32 -1.83 13.66 -29.82
N ASP A 33 -1.73 14.74 -30.61
CA ASP A 33 -1.39 14.64 -32.03
C ASP A 33 -0.07 13.87 -32.24
N PRO A 34 -0.04 12.82 -33.08
CA PRO A 34 1.16 12.00 -33.27
C PRO A 34 2.38 12.76 -33.80
N VAL A 35 2.19 13.81 -34.59
CA VAL A 35 3.29 14.62 -35.14
C VAL A 35 3.92 15.44 -34.03
N VAL A 36 3.11 16.14 -33.24
CA VAL A 36 3.59 16.92 -32.09
C VAL A 36 4.30 16.03 -31.07
N LEU A 37 3.73 14.87 -30.75
CA LEU A 37 4.35 13.91 -29.84
C LEU A 37 5.69 13.37 -30.37
N ASN A 38 5.80 13.12 -31.67
CA ASN A 38 7.06 12.67 -32.29
C ASN A 38 8.13 13.77 -32.30
N ILE A 39 7.73 15.03 -32.51
CA ILE A 39 8.64 16.18 -32.38
C ILE A 39 9.20 16.25 -30.96
N ILE A 40 8.37 16.11 -29.94
CA ILE A 40 8.83 16.12 -28.53
C ILE A 40 9.71 14.91 -28.23
N ARG A 41 9.34 13.72 -28.70
CA ARG A 41 10.05 12.46 -28.42
C ARG A 41 11.44 12.43 -29.04
N SER A 42 11.53 12.67 -30.34
CA SER A 42 12.74 12.45 -31.14
C SER A 42 13.45 13.75 -31.50
N GLY A 43 12.78 14.90 -31.38
CA GLY A 43 13.36 16.19 -31.69
C GLY A 43 14.49 16.57 -30.73
N PHE A 44 15.44 17.33 -31.28
CA PHE A 44 16.53 17.95 -30.54
C PHE A 44 16.31 19.47 -30.55
N PRO A 45 16.06 20.11 -29.40
CA PRO A 45 15.86 21.55 -29.35
C PRO A 45 17.17 22.26 -29.62
N VAL A 46 17.24 22.99 -30.75
CA VAL A 46 18.41 23.82 -31.09
C VAL A 46 18.35 25.17 -30.37
N LEU A 47 17.15 25.74 -30.26
CA LEU A 47 16.86 27.00 -29.55
C LEU A 47 15.57 26.83 -28.74
N ASP A 48 15.67 26.86 -27.41
CA ASP A 48 14.51 26.77 -26.50
C ASP A 48 14.66 27.74 -25.31
N TYR A 49 14.86 29.03 -25.61
CA TYR A 49 15.10 30.05 -24.58
C TYR A 49 13.96 30.20 -23.57
N ALA A 50 12.74 29.85 -23.96
CA ALA A 50 11.55 29.95 -23.12
C ALA A 50 11.21 28.61 -22.42
N GLY A 51 11.95 27.53 -22.68
CA GLY A 51 11.77 26.24 -22.03
C GLY A 51 10.45 25.55 -22.38
N PHE A 52 9.99 25.66 -23.63
CA PHE A 52 8.73 25.05 -24.06
C PHE A 52 8.88 23.57 -24.42
N ILE A 53 10.07 23.11 -24.82
CA ILE A 53 10.24 21.79 -25.43
C ILE A 53 10.89 20.81 -24.44
N GLU A 54 11.98 21.21 -23.79
CA GLU A 54 12.74 20.30 -22.91
C GLU A 54 11.90 19.78 -21.72
N PRO A 55 11.11 20.61 -21.01
CA PRO A 55 10.25 20.12 -19.93
C PRO A 55 9.15 19.16 -20.44
N LEU A 56 8.58 19.42 -21.61
CA LEU A 56 7.59 18.53 -22.22
C LEU A 56 8.20 17.18 -22.59
N LYS A 57 9.44 17.17 -23.09
CA LYS A 57 10.18 15.93 -23.35
C LYS A 57 10.40 15.14 -22.08
N PHE A 58 10.80 15.80 -20.99
CA PHE A 58 10.94 15.14 -19.69
C PHE A 58 9.61 14.57 -19.19
N LEU A 59 8.51 15.33 -19.31
CA LEU A 59 7.17 14.87 -18.93
C LEU A 59 6.72 13.67 -19.80
N LEU A 60 6.98 13.70 -21.10
CA LEU A 60 6.70 12.60 -22.01
C LEU A 60 7.44 11.33 -21.58
N LEU A 61 8.75 11.42 -21.38
CA LEU A 61 9.59 10.29 -20.95
C LEU A 61 9.19 9.74 -19.57
N LYS A 62 8.67 10.60 -18.68
CA LYS A 62 8.11 10.19 -17.38
C LYS A 62 6.68 9.65 -17.48
N GLY A 63 6.12 9.49 -18.67
CA GLY A 63 4.75 9.01 -18.91
C GLY A 63 3.66 9.96 -18.43
N LYS A 64 3.97 11.25 -18.21
CA LYS A 64 3.03 12.25 -17.68
C LYS A 64 2.09 12.82 -18.73
N ILE A 65 2.41 12.66 -20.03
CA ILE A 65 1.53 13.04 -21.13
C ILE A 65 0.59 11.87 -21.45
N LYS A 66 -0.72 12.12 -21.35
CA LYS A 66 -1.77 11.11 -21.54
C LYS A 66 -1.81 10.60 -22.99
N GLY A 67 -2.25 9.35 -23.18
CA GLY A 67 -2.43 8.76 -24.51
C GLY A 67 -1.13 8.38 -25.21
N THR A 68 0.00 8.40 -24.50
CA THR A 68 1.32 8.08 -25.04
C THR A 68 1.75 6.67 -24.65
N PRO A 69 2.55 5.97 -25.47
CA PRO A 69 3.15 4.69 -25.09
C PRO A 69 3.87 4.74 -23.74
N GLU A 70 4.58 5.83 -23.46
CA GLU A 70 5.28 6.07 -22.19
C GLU A 70 4.34 6.06 -20.99
N SER A 71 3.16 6.68 -21.12
CA SER A 71 2.12 6.65 -20.07
C SER A 71 1.54 5.26 -19.86
N ILE A 72 1.43 4.44 -20.92
CA ILE A 72 0.99 3.04 -20.85
C ILE A 72 2.04 2.21 -20.10
N TYR A 73 3.32 2.34 -20.46
CA TYR A 73 4.42 1.65 -19.78
C TYR A 73 4.51 2.03 -18.30
N GLN A 74 4.38 3.31 -17.98
CA GLN A 74 4.32 3.75 -16.58
C GLN A 74 3.13 3.14 -15.83
N CYS A 75 1.98 2.99 -16.48
CA CYS A 75 0.81 2.37 -15.87
C CYS A 75 1.08 0.90 -15.55
N ILE A 76 1.53 0.11 -16.52
CA ILE A 76 1.77 -1.33 -16.32
C ILE A 76 2.93 -1.60 -15.36
N GLN A 77 3.96 -0.75 -15.33
CA GLN A 77 5.07 -0.87 -14.37
C GLN A 77 4.62 -0.70 -12.92
N ARG A 78 3.53 0.04 -12.65
CA ARG A 78 2.98 0.20 -11.30
C ARG A 78 2.15 -0.99 -10.85
N ALA A 79 1.52 -1.72 -11.77
CA ALA A 79 0.59 -2.79 -11.45
C ALA A 79 1.17 -3.89 -10.53
N PRO A 80 2.40 -4.40 -10.76
CA PRO A 80 3.02 -5.37 -9.85
C PRO A 80 3.20 -4.83 -8.42
N GLY A 81 3.54 -3.54 -8.29
CA GLY A 81 3.66 -2.89 -6.98
C GLY A 81 2.34 -2.80 -6.24
N HIS A 82 1.21 -2.63 -6.95
CA HIS A 82 -0.11 -2.69 -6.32
C HIS A 82 -0.43 -4.11 -5.81
N LEU A 83 -0.11 -5.16 -6.58
CA LEU A 83 -0.30 -6.54 -6.16
C LEU A 83 0.61 -6.93 -4.98
N ALA A 84 1.88 -6.52 -5.01
CA ALA A 84 2.82 -6.77 -3.91
C ALA A 84 2.36 -6.11 -2.59
N ARG A 85 1.82 -4.88 -2.67
CA ARG A 85 1.22 -4.22 -1.49
C ARG A 85 -0.01 -4.97 -0.96
N SER A 86 -0.82 -5.57 -1.83
CA SER A 86 -1.96 -6.40 -1.40
C SER A 86 -1.48 -7.59 -0.57
N LYS A 87 -0.47 -8.33 -1.06
CA LYS A 87 0.15 -9.45 -0.34
C LYS A 87 0.81 -9.03 0.97
N ALA A 88 1.46 -7.87 0.99
CA ALA A 88 2.03 -7.33 2.23
C ALA A 88 0.93 -7.00 3.26
N ALA A 89 -0.22 -6.47 2.80
CA ALA A 89 -1.34 -6.15 3.67
C ALA A 89 -1.97 -7.39 4.33
N GLU A 90 -1.91 -8.56 3.69
CA GLU A 90 -2.35 -9.83 4.28
C GLU A 90 -1.55 -10.18 5.55
N LEU A 91 -0.23 -9.97 5.53
CA LEU A 91 0.62 -10.16 6.71
C LEU A 91 0.30 -9.13 7.81
N THR A 92 0.09 -7.86 7.43
CA THR A 92 -0.32 -6.80 8.36
C THR A 92 -1.70 -7.06 8.97
N ALA A 93 -2.60 -7.76 8.26
CA ALA A 93 -3.90 -8.14 8.81
C ALA A 93 -3.75 -9.11 10.00
N ILE A 94 -2.83 -10.07 9.91
CA ILE A 94 -2.53 -10.98 11.03
C ILE A 94 -1.91 -10.25 12.22
N ASP A 95 -1.04 -9.27 11.99
CA ASP A 95 -0.49 -8.43 13.05
C ASP A 95 -1.63 -7.73 13.85
N GLY A 96 -2.61 -7.16 13.14
CA GLY A 96 -3.80 -6.59 13.79
C GLY A 96 -4.62 -7.61 14.59
N VAL A 97 -4.78 -8.82 14.08
CA VAL A 97 -5.46 -9.92 14.79
C VAL A 97 -4.71 -10.30 16.07
N TYR A 98 -3.38 -10.44 15.98
CA TYR A 98 -2.52 -10.76 17.11
C TYR A 98 -2.66 -9.72 18.23
N TRP A 99 -2.49 -8.43 17.93
CA TRP A 99 -2.60 -7.38 18.94
C TRP A 99 -4.00 -7.26 19.52
N SER A 100 -5.05 -7.53 18.73
CA SER A 100 -6.42 -7.62 19.25
C SER A 100 -6.55 -8.70 20.33
N MET A 101 -6.00 -9.90 20.10
CA MET A 101 -6.04 -10.98 21.08
C MET A 101 -5.18 -10.70 22.32
N VAL A 102 -4.01 -10.06 22.14
CA VAL A 102 -3.11 -9.64 23.24
C VAL A 102 -3.82 -8.65 24.16
N ASP A 103 -4.38 -7.57 23.62
CA ASP A 103 -5.01 -6.53 24.43
C ASP A 103 -6.31 -7.02 25.08
N ALA A 104 -7.08 -7.87 24.40
CA ALA A 104 -8.25 -8.51 24.99
C ALA A 104 -7.88 -9.37 26.20
N ALA A 105 -6.82 -10.18 26.08
CA ALA A 105 -6.32 -11.01 27.17
C ALA A 105 -5.80 -10.17 28.34
N HIS A 106 -5.02 -9.13 28.05
CA HIS A 106 -4.55 -8.18 29.07
C HIS A 106 -5.72 -7.52 29.80
N GLY A 107 -6.74 -7.06 29.08
CA GLY A 107 -7.94 -6.48 29.70
C GLY A 107 -8.62 -7.43 30.68
N ALA A 108 -8.79 -8.70 30.30
CA ALA A 108 -9.35 -9.72 31.18
C ALA A 108 -8.48 -9.97 32.41
N LEU A 109 -7.17 -10.17 32.22
CA LEU A 109 -6.20 -10.40 33.30
C LEU A 109 -6.15 -9.24 34.29
N ILE A 110 -6.11 -8.00 33.79
CA ILE A 110 -6.15 -6.77 34.61
C ILE A 110 -7.45 -6.73 35.43
N ALA A 111 -8.60 -7.03 34.82
CA ALA A 111 -9.87 -7.06 35.54
C ALA A 111 -9.84 -8.06 36.71
N ALA A 112 -9.18 -9.20 36.52
CA ALA A 112 -8.95 -10.25 37.51
C ALA A 112 -7.86 -9.93 38.55
N GLY A 113 -7.18 -8.78 38.44
CA GLY A 113 -6.14 -8.33 39.37
C GLY A 113 -4.73 -8.82 39.05
N TYR A 114 -4.51 -9.37 37.86
CA TYR A 114 -3.17 -9.73 37.37
C TYR A 114 -2.51 -8.51 36.72
N PHE A 115 -1.18 -8.42 36.82
CA PHE A 115 -0.42 -7.46 36.03
C PHE A 115 -0.34 -7.97 34.58
N PRO A 116 -0.51 -7.13 33.54
CA PRO A 116 -0.45 -7.59 32.16
C PRO A 116 0.96 -8.13 31.85
N PRO A 117 1.09 -9.43 31.50
CA PRO A 117 2.38 -10.05 31.26
C PRO A 117 2.93 -9.71 29.86
N SER A 118 4.14 -10.17 29.53
CA SER A 118 4.58 -10.14 28.12
C SER A 118 3.77 -11.16 27.29
N PRO A 119 3.59 -10.95 25.98
CA PRO A 119 2.72 -11.81 25.15
C PRO A 119 3.03 -13.31 25.21
N GLU A 120 4.29 -13.71 25.35
CA GLU A 120 4.67 -15.12 25.52
C GLU A 120 4.13 -15.77 26.82
N HIS A 121 3.88 -14.97 27.85
CA HIS A 121 3.42 -15.42 29.16
C HIS A 121 1.90 -15.31 29.32
N VAL A 122 1.20 -14.57 28.44
CA VAL A 122 -0.27 -14.43 28.47
C VAL A 122 -0.98 -15.79 28.50
N MET A 123 -0.47 -16.79 27.79
CA MET A 123 -1.06 -18.12 27.76
C MET A 123 -1.01 -18.86 29.11
N VAL A 124 0.05 -18.64 29.90
CA VAL A 124 0.18 -19.20 31.26
C VAL A 124 -0.80 -18.50 32.19
N ASP A 125 -0.79 -17.17 32.17
CA ASP A 125 -1.63 -16.35 33.06
C ASP A 125 -3.12 -16.54 32.77
N LEU A 126 -3.54 -16.62 31.50
CA LEU A 126 -4.94 -16.93 31.14
C LEU A 126 -5.38 -18.29 31.67
N LYS A 127 -4.48 -19.27 31.65
CA LYS A 127 -4.77 -20.61 32.16
C LYS A 127 -4.99 -20.57 33.68
N GLU A 128 -4.05 -19.98 34.41
CA GLU A 128 -4.11 -19.90 35.87
C GLU A 128 -5.27 -19.01 36.37
N ALA A 129 -5.50 -17.88 35.70
CA ALA A 129 -6.52 -16.91 36.10
C ALA A 129 -7.93 -17.40 35.79
N PHE A 130 -8.14 -18.07 34.64
CA PHE A 130 -9.49 -18.34 34.13
C PHE A 130 -9.77 -19.80 33.80
N VAL A 131 -8.84 -20.53 33.18
CA VAL A 131 -9.10 -21.92 32.75
C VAL A 131 -9.15 -22.87 33.94
N ASP A 132 -8.17 -22.79 34.84
CA ASP A 132 -8.08 -23.65 36.02
C ASP A 132 -9.26 -23.40 36.99
N ARG A 133 -9.88 -22.22 36.89
CA ARG A 133 -11.10 -21.85 37.64
C ARG A 133 -12.40 -22.16 36.89
N GLY A 134 -12.33 -22.74 35.70
CA GLY A 134 -13.50 -23.08 34.87
C GLY A 134 -14.24 -21.88 34.27
N ILE A 135 -13.64 -20.69 34.28
CA ILE A 135 -14.21 -19.44 33.76
C ILE A 135 -14.02 -19.35 32.24
N LEU A 136 -12.88 -19.83 31.73
CA LEU A 136 -12.53 -19.81 30.32
C LEU A 136 -12.26 -21.24 29.81
N LYS A 137 -12.66 -21.53 28.57
CA LYS A 137 -12.33 -22.81 27.93
C LYS A 137 -10.88 -22.83 27.44
N MET A 138 -10.20 -23.95 27.60
CA MET A 138 -8.81 -24.15 27.16
C MET A 138 -8.59 -23.85 25.66
N LYS A 139 -9.62 -24.01 24.82
CA LYS A 139 -9.54 -23.71 23.38
C LYS A 139 -9.09 -22.28 23.08
N TYR A 140 -9.46 -21.30 23.91
CA TYR A 140 -9.11 -19.90 23.71
C TYR A 140 -7.62 -19.64 23.98
N VAL A 141 -7.04 -20.32 24.98
CA VAL A 141 -5.61 -20.29 25.26
C VAL A 141 -4.83 -20.93 24.11
N GLU A 142 -5.33 -22.03 23.56
CA GLU A 142 -4.71 -22.69 22.40
C GLU A 142 -4.77 -21.81 21.14
N TRP A 143 -5.87 -21.10 20.91
CA TRP A 143 -5.96 -20.12 19.81
C TRP A 143 -4.96 -18.98 19.97
N TYR A 144 -4.85 -18.42 21.18
CA TYR A 144 -3.88 -17.37 21.48
C TYR A 144 -2.44 -17.86 21.22
N LYS A 145 -2.09 -19.04 21.72
CA LYS A 145 -0.77 -19.66 21.52
C LYS A 145 -0.43 -19.83 20.03
N ASN A 146 -1.37 -20.36 19.25
CA ASN A 146 -1.17 -20.56 17.82
C ASN A 146 -1.03 -19.23 17.07
N MET A 147 -1.78 -18.20 17.46
CA MET A 147 -1.64 -16.84 16.91
C MET A 147 -0.29 -16.21 17.27
N TYR A 148 0.16 -16.32 18.53
CA TYR A 148 1.49 -15.86 18.95
C TYR A 148 2.61 -16.51 18.13
N HIS A 149 2.55 -17.83 17.93
CA HIS A 149 3.54 -18.52 17.10
C HIS A 149 3.49 -18.10 15.63
N LEU A 150 2.28 -17.89 15.08
CA LEU A 150 2.13 -17.38 13.71
C LEU A 150 2.76 -15.99 13.57
N HIS A 151 2.44 -15.07 14.47
CA HIS A 151 3.02 -13.73 14.51
C HIS A 151 4.55 -13.77 14.56
N LYS A 152 5.14 -14.58 15.46
CA LYS A 152 6.59 -14.74 15.57
C LYS A 152 7.24 -15.24 14.28
N LYS A 153 6.59 -16.16 13.54
CA LYS A 153 7.09 -16.63 12.25
C LYS A 153 7.04 -15.55 11.17
N ILE A 154 6.02 -14.69 11.20
CA ILE A 154 5.91 -13.53 10.29
C ILE A 154 7.01 -12.51 10.62
N ASP A 155 7.21 -12.18 11.90
CA ASP A 155 8.27 -11.27 12.36
C ASP A 155 9.67 -11.71 11.92
N HIS A 156 9.95 -13.01 12.06
CA HIS A 156 11.22 -13.61 11.66
C HIS A 156 11.33 -13.82 10.14
N ARG A 157 10.31 -13.42 9.37
CA ARG A 157 10.23 -13.58 7.90
C ARG A 157 10.29 -15.04 7.43
N GLU A 158 9.91 -15.97 8.30
CA GLU A 158 9.76 -17.40 7.95
C GLU A 158 8.50 -17.61 7.10
N ILE A 159 7.48 -16.76 7.30
CA ILE A 159 6.24 -16.73 6.51
C ILE A 159 6.18 -15.39 5.79
N SER A 160 6.06 -15.44 4.45
CA SER A 160 6.02 -14.27 3.58
C SER A 160 4.74 -14.16 2.74
N ASP A 161 3.85 -15.12 2.85
CA ASP A 161 2.59 -15.21 2.11
C ASP A 161 1.60 -16.03 2.96
N LEU A 162 0.34 -15.61 2.98
CA LEU A 162 -0.74 -16.31 3.69
C LEU A 162 -1.91 -16.51 2.75
N LYS A 163 -2.67 -17.59 2.96
CA LYS A 163 -3.92 -17.77 2.23
C LYS A 163 -4.99 -16.87 2.85
N GLY A 164 -5.80 -16.20 2.03
CA GLY A 164 -6.93 -15.40 2.52
C GLY A 164 -7.84 -16.17 3.49
N ALA A 165 -8.12 -17.44 3.22
CA ALA A 165 -8.92 -18.30 4.11
C ALA A 165 -8.31 -18.49 5.50
N GLU A 166 -6.99 -18.44 5.65
CA GLU A 166 -6.33 -18.50 6.97
C GLU A 166 -6.53 -17.18 7.74
N ILE A 167 -6.52 -16.05 7.04
CA ILE A 167 -6.77 -14.73 7.62
C ILE A 167 -8.22 -14.65 8.12
N ASP A 168 -9.17 -15.05 7.28
CA ASP A 168 -10.60 -15.07 7.64
C ASP A 168 -10.85 -15.93 8.89
N LEU A 169 -10.24 -17.13 8.94
CA LEU A 169 -10.31 -18.02 10.10
C LEU A 169 -9.76 -17.37 11.37
N TRP A 170 -8.64 -16.66 11.27
CA TRP A 170 -8.02 -16.01 12.41
C TRP A 170 -8.81 -14.79 12.89
N GLN A 171 -9.42 -14.04 11.98
CA GLN A 171 -10.33 -12.95 12.31
C GLN A 171 -11.55 -13.48 13.06
N GLU A 172 -12.20 -14.53 12.57
CA GLU A 172 -13.36 -15.15 13.24
C GLU A 172 -13.01 -15.62 14.66
N ARG A 173 -11.87 -16.32 14.82
CA ARG A 173 -11.39 -16.78 16.13
C ARG A 173 -11.09 -15.63 17.08
N ALA A 174 -10.49 -14.55 16.58
CA ALA A 174 -10.17 -13.39 17.39
C ALA A 174 -11.43 -12.61 17.80
N GLU A 175 -12.43 -12.51 16.94
CA GLU A 175 -13.73 -11.94 17.31
C GLU A 175 -14.42 -12.74 18.41
N GLU A 176 -14.41 -14.07 18.31
CA GLU A 176 -14.96 -14.92 19.37
C GLU A 176 -14.15 -14.80 20.66
N PHE A 177 -12.82 -14.83 20.58
CA PHE A 177 -11.93 -14.64 21.71
C PHE A 177 -12.18 -13.30 22.42
N LEU A 178 -12.28 -12.21 21.66
CA LEU A 178 -12.56 -10.87 22.16
C LEU A 178 -13.88 -10.82 22.92
N LYS A 179 -14.96 -11.41 22.36
CA LYS A 179 -16.28 -11.46 23.01
C LYS A 179 -16.21 -12.18 24.36
N GLU A 180 -15.47 -13.29 24.45
CA GLU A 180 -15.31 -14.04 25.69
C GLU A 180 -14.50 -13.26 26.74
N MET A 181 -13.42 -12.59 26.34
CA MET A 181 -12.66 -11.72 27.25
C MET A 181 -13.53 -10.58 27.79
N ILE A 182 -14.32 -9.93 26.92
CA ILE A 182 -15.27 -8.88 27.34
C ILE A 182 -16.28 -9.44 28.34
N SER A 183 -16.86 -10.62 28.09
CA SER A 183 -17.80 -11.25 29.02
C SER A 183 -17.19 -11.51 30.39
N ILE A 184 -15.92 -11.94 30.43
CA ILE A 184 -15.18 -12.14 31.68
C ILE A 184 -14.99 -10.81 32.41
N ILE A 185 -14.56 -9.77 31.70
CA ILE A 185 -14.37 -8.42 32.26
C ILE A 185 -15.68 -7.92 32.88
N GLU A 186 -16.79 -7.99 32.15
CA GLU A 186 -18.11 -7.54 32.62
C GLU A 186 -18.56 -8.28 33.88
N LYS A 187 -18.38 -9.61 33.93
CA LYS A 187 -18.71 -10.42 35.11
C LYS A 187 -17.91 -9.97 36.34
N ILE A 188 -16.62 -9.73 36.19
CA ILE A 188 -15.73 -9.32 37.29
C ILE A 188 -16.04 -7.89 37.75
N VAL A 189 -16.28 -6.97 36.83
CA VAL A 189 -16.61 -5.57 37.17
C VAL A 189 -17.96 -5.49 37.87
N ASN A 190 -18.96 -6.24 37.41
CA ASN A 190 -20.28 -6.24 38.03
C ASN A 190 -20.28 -6.93 39.40
N SER A 191 -19.44 -7.95 39.63
CA SER A 191 -19.31 -8.55 40.96
C SER A 191 -18.65 -7.61 41.97
N LYS A 192 -17.74 -6.73 41.55
CA LYS A 192 -17.09 -5.73 42.42
C LYS A 192 -17.99 -4.56 42.82
N LYS A 193 -19.10 -4.33 42.09
CA LYS A 193 -20.06 -3.25 42.37
C LYS A 193 -21.14 -3.63 43.39
N ARG A 194 -21.27 -4.92 43.71
CA ARG A 194 -22.17 -5.44 44.76
C ARG A 194 -21.40 -5.62 46.06
#